data_AF-A0A933YKB4-F1
#
_entry.id   AF-A0A933YKB4-F1
#
_cell.length_a   1.000
_cell.length_b   1.000
_cell.length_c   1.000
_cell.angle_alpha   90.00
_cell.angle_beta   90.00
_cell.angle_gamma   90.00
#
_symmetry.space_group_name_H-M   'P 1'
#
loop_
_entity.id
_entity.type
_entity.pdbx_description
1 polymer ?
#
loop_
_entity_poly.entity_id
_entity_poly.type
_entity_poly.pdbx_seq_one_letter_code
_entity_poly.pdbx_strand_id
1 'polypeptide(L)'
;MNSKQMLVLHVVIFATFVAVSFELSYYVLQHPESISITYLGLGTLIFAIIVVGSWPLFGGCLFTTWENKRRSREGRATYTEPCIDHYVYRWIGFRFPGKSSTYMLIVLLVLPLATRVWSWLN
;
A
#
# COMPACT_ATOMS: atom_id res chain seq x y z
N MET A 1 9.39 10.04 17.62
CA MET A 1 9.71 9.16 16.48
C MET A 1 10.62 9.90 15.51
N ASN A 2 11.82 9.37 15.24
CA ASN A 2 12.76 9.91 14.25
C ASN A 2 12.47 9.36 12.83
N SER A 3 13.17 9.86 11.81
CA SER A 3 12.99 9.44 10.41
C SER A 3 13.22 7.95 10.18
N LYS A 4 14.20 7.34 10.87
CA LYS A 4 14.46 5.89 10.78
C LYS A 4 13.32 5.05 11.36
N GLN A 5 12.75 5.48 12.49
CA GLN A 5 11.60 4.81 13.09
C GLN A 5 10.34 4.97 12.23
N MET A 6 10.16 6.14 11.61
CA MET A 6 9.07 6.39 10.65
C MET A 6 9.18 5.46 9.44
N LEU A 7 10.39 5.25 8.93
CA LEU A 7 10.66 4.27 7.89
C LEU A 7 10.27 2.86 8.32
N VAL A 8 10.76 2.39 9.47
CA VAL A 8 10.46 1.04 9.97
C VAL A 8 8.95 0.85 10.09
N LEU A 9 8.25 1.84 10.65
CA LEU A 9 6.79 1.82 10.74
C LEU A 9 6.14 1.69 9.35
N HIS A 10 6.62 2.47 8.37
CA HIS A 10 6.10 2.42 7.02
C HIS A 10 6.32 1.04 6.36
N VAL A 11 7.52 0.47 6.50
CA VAL A 11 7.82 -0.87 5.97
C VAL A 11 6.93 -1.93 6.63
N VAL A 12 6.74 -1.87 7.95
CA VAL A 12 5.86 -2.80 8.67
C VAL A 12 4.42 -2.67 8.20
N ILE A 13 3.88 -1.45 8.08
CA ILE A 13 2.51 -1.23 7.60
C ILE A 13 2.34 -1.77 6.17
N PHE A 14 3.30 -1.52 5.30
CA PHE A 14 3.26 -2.02 3.93
C PHE A 14 3.34 -3.55 3.86
N ALA A 15 4.25 -4.18 4.61
CA ALA A 15 4.38 -5.63 4.65
C ALA A 15 3.11 -6.30 5.21
N THR A 16 2.52 -5.75 6.26
CA THR A 16 1.24 -6.21 6.80
C THR A 16 0.11 -6.06 5.78
N PHE A 17 0.06 -4.93 5.07
CA PHE A 17 -0.93 -4.72 4.00
C PHE A 17 -0.82 -5.78 2.90
N VAL A 18 0.40 -6.10 2.46
CA VAL A 18 0.66 -7.15 1.47
C VAL A 18 0.20 -8.51 2.00
N ALA A 19 0.62 -8.90 3.20
CA ALA A 19 0.25 -10.18 3.82
C ALA A 19 -1.26 -10.32 3.95
N VAL A 20 -1.94 -9.31 4.52
CA VAL A 20 -3.40 -9.30 4.66
C VAL A 20 -4.11 -9.38 3.31
N SER A 21 -3.59 -8.73 2.27
CA SER A 21 -4.18 -8.80 0.92
C SER A 21 -4.16 -10.22 0.37
N PHE A 22 -3.05 -10.95 0.55
CA PHE A 22 -2.94 -12.35 0.13
C PHE A 22 -3.75 -13.30 1.02
N GLU A 23 -3.65 -13.16 2.34
CA GLU A 23 -4.39 -13.99 3.30
C GLU A 23 -5.90 -13.83 3.13
N LEU A 24 -6.40 -12.60 2.96
CA LEU A 24 -7.81 -12.34 2.74
C LEU A 24 -8.29 -12.93 1.41
N SER A 25 -7.48 -12.81 0.36
CA SER A 25 -7.78 -13.42 -0.95
C SER A 25 -7.84 -14.94 -0.86
N TYR A 26 -6.89 -15.56 -0.17
CA TYR A 26 -6.89 -17.01 0.07
C TYR A 26 -8.09 -17.45 0.90
N TYR A 27 -8.41 -16.73 1.98
CA TYR A 27 -9.55 -17.01 2.83
C TYR A 27 -10.88 -16.91 2.07
N VAL A 28 -11.05 -15.88 1.22
CA VAL A 28 -12.21 -15.72 0.35
C VAL A 28 -12.40 -16.92 -0.59
N LEU A 29 -11.29 -17.47 -1.12
CA LEU A 29 -11.35 -18.65 -1.99
C LEU A 29 -11.75 -19.92 -1.24
N GLN A 30 -11.34 -20.07 0.03
CA GLN A 30 -11.67 -21.25 0.85
C GLN A 30 -13.07 -21.17 1.47
N HIS A 31 -13.58 -19.96 1.74
CA HIS A 31 -14.82 -19.71 2.46
C HIS A 31 -15.67 -18.61 1.79
N PRO A 32 -16.16 -18.81 0.55
CA PRO A 32 -16.80 -17.76 -0.23
C PRO A 32 -18.10 -17.23 0.41
N GLU A 33 -18.81 -18.04 1.19
CA GLU A 33 -20.01 -17.64 1.94
C GLU A 33 -19.73 -16.76 3.17
N SER A 34 -18.51 -16.79 3.70
CA SER A 34 -18.18 -16.12 4.97
C SER A 34 -18.04 -14.60 4.84
N ILE A 35 -17.79 -14.09 3.63
CA ILE A 35 -17.57 -12.67 3.36
C ILE A 35 -18.55 -12.18 2.29
N SER A 36 -19.43 -11.26 2.69
CA SER A 36 -20.30 -10.55 1.76
C SER A 36 -19.48 -9.69 0.80
N ILE A 37 -19.76 -9.84 -0.49
CA ILE A 37 -19.14 -9.03 -1.56
C ILE A 37 -19.40 -7.54 -1.35
N THR A 38 -20.56 -7.16 -0.80
CA THR A 38 -20.91 -5.77 -0.51
C THR A 38 -19.99 -5.17 0.55
N TYR A 39 -19.78 -5.88 1.66
CA TYR A 39 -18.91 -5.40 2.74
C TYR A 39 -17.45 -5.37 2.31
N LEU A 40 -16.99 -6.39 1.59
CA LEU A 40 -15.64 -6.42 1.03
C LEU A 40 -15.41 -5.27 0.04
N GLY A 41 -16.40 -5.01 -0.84
CA GLY A 41 -16.36 -3.92 -1.81
C GLY A 41 -16.34 -2.55 -1.13
N LEU A 42 -17.21 -2.31 -0.14
CA LEU A 42 -17.22 -1.07 0.64
C LEU A 42 -15.91 -0.86 1.40
N GLY A 43 -15.38 -1.89 2.06
CA GLY A 43 -14.10 -1.83 2.76
C GLY A 43 -12.95 -1.49 1.82
N THR A 44 -12.89 -2.16 0.66
CA THR A 44 -11.90 -1.90 -0.39
C THR A 44 -12.00 -0.46 -0.90
N LEU A 45 -13.22 0.02 -1.17
CA LEU A 45 -13.45 1.39 -1.65
C LEU A 45 -13.02 2.44 -0.63
N ILE A 46 -13.40 2.29 0.64
CA ILE A 46 -13.02 3.21 1.72
C ILE A 46 -11.49 3.25 1.84
N PHE A 47 -10.85 2.08 1.83
CA PHE A 47 -9.39 2.01 1.93
C PHE A 47 -8.71 2.60 0.69
N ALA A 48 -9.27 2.39 -0.52
CA ALA A 48 -8.81 3.02 -1.75
C ALA A 48 -8.84 4.55 -1.64
N ILE A 49 -9.95 5.11 -1.18
CA ILE A 49 -10.14 6.55 -1.03
C ILE A 49 -9.14 7.12 -0.02
N ILE A 50 -8.94 6.45 1.11
CA ILE A 50 -7.97 6.91 2.12
C ILE A 50 -6.54 6.82 1.56
N VAL A 51 -6.15 5.67 1.02
CA VAL A 51 -4.77 5.45 0.57
C VAL A 51 -4.47 6.26 -0.69
N VAL A 52 -5.21 6.04 -1.77
CA VAL A 52 -4.97 6.69 -3.07
C VAL A 52 -5.45 8.14 -3.06
N GLY A 53 -6.60 8.43 -2.45
CA GLY A 53 -7.14 9.79 -2.39
C GLY A 53 -6.32 10.73 -1.51
N SER A 54 -5.52 10.21 -0.56
CA SER A 54 -4.56 11.04 0.18
C SER A 54 -3.40 11.52 -0.70
N TRP A 55 -3.08 10.83 -1.79
CA TRP A 55 -1.88 11.13 -2.57
C TRP A 55 -1.82 12.52 -3.21
N PRO A 56 -2.88 13.03 -3.86
CA PRO A 56 -2.86 14.40 -4.37
C PRO A 56 -2.72 15.44 -3.26
N LEU A 57 -3.17 15.15 -2.03
CA LEU A 57 -3.05 16.05 -0.89
C LEU A 57 -1.63 16.11 -0.32
N PHE A 58 -0.88 15.02 -0.44
CA PHE A 58 0.45 14.89 0.17
C PHE A 58 1.60 14.80 -0.84
N GLY A 59 1.32 14.93 -2.14
CA GLY A 59 2.32 14.81 -3.21
C GLY A 59 2.85 13.39 -3.40
N GLY A 60 2.05 12.38 -3.02
CA GLY A 60 2.42 10.97 -3.03
C GLY A 60 1.96 10.23 -1.77
N CYS A 61 2.62 9.11 -1.45
CA CYS A 61 2.29 8.30 -0.28
C CYS A 61 2.43 9.12 1.04
N LEU A 62 1.36 9.18 1.84
CA LEU A 62 1.29 9.88 3.13
C LEU A 62 2.52 9.62 4.03
N PHE A 63 2.94 8.36 4.12
CA PHE A 63 4.07 7.96 4.94
C PHE A 63 5.41 8.52 4.43
N THR A 64 5.57 8.67 3.11
CA THR A 64 6.76 9.33 2.52
C THR A 64 6.80 10.80 2.92
N THR A 65 5.66 11.48 2.88
CA THR A 65 5.55 12.89 3.27
C THR A 65 5.83 13.09 4.76
N TRP A 66 5.33 12.20 5.62
CA TRP A 66 5.63 12.23 7.05
C TRP A 66 7.11 11.96 7.34
N GLU A 67 7.73 11.00 6.64
CA GLU A 67 9.16 10.74 6.76
C GLU A 67 9.99 11.95 6.31
N ASN A 68 9.68 12.54 5.15
CA ASN A 68 10.35 13.74 4.65
C ASN A 68 10.24 14.92 5.62
N LYS A 69 9.06 15.12 6.24
CA LYS A 69 8.87 16.14 7.28
C LYS A 69 9.77 15.90 8.51
N ARG A 70 9.98 14.64 8.90
CA ARG A 70 10.91 14.29 9.98
C ARG A 70 12.36 14.47 9.57
N ARG A 71 12.74 14.06 8.35
CA ARG A 71 14.09 14.25 7.81
C ARG A 71 14.49 15.72 7.74
N SER A 72 13.59 16.57 7.25
CA SER A 72 13.81 18.03 7.22
C SER A 72 14.06 18.60 8.62
N ARG A 73 13.29 18.18 9.63
CA ARG A 73 13.51 18.58 11.04
C ARG A 73 14.83 18.05 11.62
N GLU A 74 15.35 16.97 11.08
CA GLU A 74 16.64 16.38 11.45
C GLU A 74 17.82 16.93 10.61
N GLY A 75 17.60 17.91 9.72
CA GLY A 75 18.62 18.44 8.83
C GLY A 75 19.10 17.46 7.75
N ARG A 76 18.30 16.43 7.43
CA ARG A 76 18.63 15.40 6.44
C ARG A 76 17.97 15.71 5.09
N ALA A 77 18.65 15.37 4.00
CA ALA A 77 18.10 15.46 2.64
C ALA A 77 16.80 14.65 2.51
N THR A 78 15.75 15.24 1.94
CA THR A 78 14.45 14.61 1.68
C THR A 78 14.49 13.75 0.41
N TYR A 79 13.63 12.75 0.32
CA TYR A 79 13.45 11.97 -0.90
C TYR A 79 12.64 12.77 -1.92
N THR A 80 13.02 12.67 -3.19
CA THR A 80 12.29 13.21 -4.34
C THR A 80 11.29 12.22 -4.92
N GLU A 81 11.48 10.94 -4.64
CA GLU A 81 10.67 9.82 -5.11
C GLU A 81 9.85 9.20 -3.96
N PRO A 82 8.78 8.42 -4.24
CA PRO A 82 8.08 7.64 -3.23
C PRO A 82 9.04 6.74 -2.47
N CYS A 83 8.83 6.56 -1.16
CA CYS A 83 9.81 5.86 -0.34
C CYS A 83 10.06 4.41 -0.84
N ILE A 84 9.01 3.72 -1.30
CA ILE A 84 9.14 2.33 -1.77
C ILE A 84 10.14 2.28 -2.93
N ASP A 85 10.04 3.21 -3.88
CA ASP A 85 10.94 3.29 -5.02
C ASP A 85 12.38 3.59 -4.56
N HIS A 86 12.53 4.53 -3.63
CA HIS A 86 13.83 4.87 -3.04
C HIS A 86 14.52 3.67 -2.38
N TYR A 87 13.79 2.92 -1.55
CA TYR A 87 14.36 1.79 -0.79
C TYR A 87 14.57 0.55 -1.64
N VAL A 88 13.66 0.25 -2.56
CA VAL A 88 13.82 -0.87 -3.49
C VAL A 88 15.04 -0.63 -4.37
N TYR A 89 15.25 0.60 -4.86
CA TYR A 89 16.48 0.93 -5.57
C TYR A 89 17.72 0.81 -4.67
N ARG A 90 17.67 1.34 -3.45
CA ARG A 90 18.81 1.34 -2.54
C ARG A 90 19.24 -0.06 -2.09
N TRP A 91 18.30 -0.98 -1.86
CA TRP A 91 18.58 -2.30 -1.29
C TRP A 91 18.65 -3.41 -2.32
N ILE A 92 17.85 -3.32 -3.39
CA ILE A 92 17.69 -4.37 -4.40
C ILE A 92 18.28 -3.92 -5.75
N GLY A 93 18.65 -2.65 -5.90
CA GLY A 93 19.18 -2.11 -7.16
C GLY A 93 18.12 -1.95 -8.24
N PHE A 94 16.84 -2.16 -7.92
CA PHE A 94 15.75 -2.16 -8.88
C PHE A 94 15.01 -0.82 -8.89
N ARG A 95 14.76 -0.25 -10.08
CA ARG A 95 13.90 0.93 -10.24
C ARG A 95 12.59 0.52 -10.88
N PHE A 96 11.48 0.85 -10.21
CA PHE A 96 10.18 0.74 -10.83
C PHE A 96 10.08 1.72 -12.00
N PRO A 97 9.64 1.28 -13.20
CA PRO A 97 9.43 2.19 -14.31
C PRO A 97 8.20 3.06 -14.05
N GLY A 98 8.34 4.39 -14.16
CA GLY A 98 7.24 5.33 -14.04
C GLY A 98 6.46 5.20 -12.73
N LYS A 99 5.17 4.86 -12.82
CA LYS A 99 4.25 4.70 -11.67
C LYS A 99 3.99 3.24 -11.28
N SER A 100 4.87 2.31 -11.63
CA SER A 100 4.62 0.87 -11.42
C SER A 100 4.36 0.48 -9.96
N SER A 101 5.07 1.08 -9.00
CA SER A 101 4.85 0.86 -7.57
C SER A 101 3.46 1.29 -7.11
N THR A 102 2.91 2.33 -7.74
CA THR A 102 1.52 2.78 -7.54
C THR A 102 0.53 1.74 -8.04
N TYR A 103 0.73 1.26 -9.28
CA TYR A 103 -0.18 0.27 -9.85
C TYR A 103 -0.14 -1.04 -9.08
N MET A 104 1.03 -1.46 -8.61
CA MET A 104 1.18 -2.64 -7.75
C MET A 104 0.37 -2.50 -6.45
N LEU A 105 0.40 -1.33 -5.81
CA LEU A 105 -0.42 -1.03 -4.63
C LEU A 105 -1.92 -1.10 -4.92
N ILE A 106 -2.35 -0.54 -6.06
CA ILE A 106 -3.76 -0.61 -6.48
C ILE A 106 -4.17 -2.07 -6.72
N VAL A 107 -3.34 -2.86 -7.40
CA VAL A 107 -3.60 -4.29 -7.66
C VAL A 107 -3.73 -5.06 -6.35
N LEU A 108 -2.81 -4.88 -5.41
CA LEU A 108 -2.87 -5.52 -4.09
C LEU A 108 -4.15 -5.15 -3.35
N LEU A 109 -4.57 -3.89 -3.44
CA LEU A 109 -5.80 -3.40 -2.84
C LEU A 109 -7.05 -4.08 -3.41
N VAL A 110 -7.13 -4.23 -4.74
CA VAL A 110 -8.32 -4.82 -5.38
C VAL A 110 -8.29 -6.35 -5.44
N LEU A 111 -7.17 -6.99 -5.12
CA LEU A 111 -7.00 -8.44 -5.21
C LEU A 111 -8.06 -9.25 -4.42
N PRO A 112 -8.39 -8.92 -3.15
CA PRO A 112 -9.44 -9.64 -2.41
C PRO A 112 -10.83 -9.50 -3.05
N LEU A 113 -11.12 -8.31 -3.60
CA LEU A 113 -12.39 -8.07 -4.28
C LEU A 113 -12.47 -8.84 -5.60
N ALA A 114 -11.38 -8.82 -6.40
CA ALA A 114 -11.29 -9.56 -7.65
C ALA A 114 -11.44 -11.07 -7.42
N THR A 115 -10.80 -11.62 -6.39
CA THR A 115 -10.95 -13.03 -6.01
C THR A 115 -12.37 -13.36 -5.55
N ARG A 116 -13.04 -12.47 -4.80
CA ARG A 116 -14.44 -12.67 -4.40
C ARG A 116 -15.42 -12.64 -5.58
N VAL A 117 -15.19 -11.77 -6.55
CA VAL A 117 -15.98 -11.72 -7.79
C VAL A 117 -15.77 -13.00 -8.59
N TRP A 118 -14.52 -13.44 -8.73
CA TRP A 118 -14.20 -14.68 -9.43
C TRP A 118 -14.88 -15.91 -8.80
N SER A 119 -14.84 -16.03 -7.48
CA SER A 119 -15.47 -17.13 -6.73
C SER A 119 -17.00 -17.08 -6.71
N TRP A 120 -17.60 -15.98 -7.16
CA TRP A 120 -19.05 -15.87 -7.30
C TRP A 120 -19.52 -16.30 -8.71
N LEU A 121 -18.66 -16.13 -9.71
CA LEU A 121 -18.95 -16.45 -11.11
C LEU A 121 -18.67 -17.92 -11.47
N ASN A 122 -17.82 -18.61 -10.70
CA ASN A 122 -17.42 -20.01 -10.90
C ASN A 122 -17.74 -20.82 -9.65
#